data_AF-A0A2D7PEA7-F1
#
_entry.id   AF-A0A2D7PEA7-F1
#
_cell.length_a   1.000
_cell.length_b   1.000
_cell.length_c   1.000
_cell.angle_alpha   90.00
_cell.angle_beta   90.00
_cell.angle_gamma   90.00
#
_symmetry.space_group_name_H-M   'P 1'
#
loop_
_entity.id
_entity.type
_entity.pdbx_description
1 polymer ?
#
loop_
_entity_poly.entity_id
_entity_poly.type
_entity_poly.pdbx_seq_one_letter_code
_entity_poly.pdbx_strand_id
1 'polypeptide(L)'
;MKKKCENINCTEPSYKKVLIRDKKNKEYKNLCYDHYNLHLKENKNICCDWENCDQIGEFKAPSKNSLHYLWFCEKHITDYNKKWDFFDGMSQTEIENFMYDDIVGHRKTQKFGSRDNFFQKLWSNAIEDELLIFSKFKNNLNKNKSKYNEKQLSALKKMNLDADVDWFGIREQFKKLVKKYHPDMNSGNKEYEEKLKDITIAYTYLKTTIEEQKNIA
;
A
#
# COMPACT_ATOMS: atom_id res chain seq x y z
N MET A 1 33.16 27.09 -19.02
CA MET A 1 33.75 25.76 -19.24
C MET A 1 32.74 24.91 -20.01
N LYS A 2 33.13 24.30 -21.14
CA LYS A 2 32.23 23.37 -21.86
C LYS A 2 31.97 22.16 -20.95
N LYS A 3 30.71 21.74 -20.84
CA LYS A 3 30.35 20.54 -20.06
C LYS A 3 31.03 19.32 -20.70
N LYS A 4 31.31 18.27 -19.93
CA LYS A 4 31.80 17.00 -20.49
C LYS A 4 30.63 16.19 -21.03
N CYS A 5 30.91 15.24 -21.91
CA CYS A 5 29.92 14.25 -22.30
C CYS A 5 29.52 13.42 -21.08
N GLU A 6 28.22 13.20 -20.92
CA GLU A 6 27.64 12.40 -19.82
C GLU A 6 27.44 10.94 -20.24
N ASN A 7 28.00 10.50 -21.37
CA ASN A 7 27.97 9.10 -21.75
C ASN A 7 29.03 8.29 -21.00
N ILE A 8 28.71 7.04 -20.68
CA ILE A 8 29.57 6.15 -19.91
C ILE A 8 30.91 6.02 -20.65
N ASN A 9 32.01 6.23 -19.92
CA ASN A 9 33.39 6.16 -20.42
C ASN A 9 33.78 7.20 -21.50
N CYS A 10 33.04 8.31 -21.63
CA CYS A 10 33.41 9.41 -22.53
C CYS A 10 34.06 10.58 -21.77
N THR A 11 35.25 11.01 -22.22
CA THR A 11 35.96 12.17 -21.65
C THR A 11 35.92 13.41 -22.54
N GLU A 12 35.28 13.30 -23.71
CA GLU A 12 35.19 14.37 -24.70
C GLU A 12 34.34 15.56 -24.23
N PRO A 13 34.59 16.77 -24.76
CA PRO A 13 33.73 17.91 -24.52
C PRO A 13 32.34 17.68 -25.11
N SER A 14 31.31 18.22 -24.43
CA SER A 14 29.93 18.18 -24.93
C SER A 14 29.81 19.01 -26.21
N TYR A 15 29.17 18.42 -27.22
CA TYR A 15 28.79 19.08 -28.46
C TYR A 15 27.34 19.60 -28.38
N LYS A 16 26.38 18.75 -28.00
CA LYS A 16 24.95 19.09 -27.97
C LYS A 16 24.21 18.44 -26.81
N LYS A 17 23.17 19.11 -26.34
CA LYS A 17 22.26 18.64 -25.29
C LYS A 17 21.06 17.95 -25.93
N VAL A 18 20.72 16.75 -25.48
CA VAL A 18 19.59 15.93 -25.98
C VAL A 18 18.64 15.56 -24.86
N LEU A 19 17.36 15.34 -25.14
CA LEU A 19 16.37 14.95 -24.14
C LEU A 19 16.46 13.44 -23.82
N ILE A 20 16.35 13.09 -22.54
CA ILE A 20 16.27 11.70 -22.06
C ILE A 20 14.78 11.28 -22.02
N ARG A 21 14.38 10.41 -22.95
CA ARG A 21 12.96 10.04 -23.16
C ARG A 21 12.37 9.08 -22.12
N ASP A 22 13.21 8.27 -21.48
CA ASP A 22 12.76 7.28 -20.47
C ASP A 22 12.36 7.93 -19.12
N LYS A 23 12.74 9.19 -18.91
CA LYS A 23 12.54 9.93 -17.66
C LYS A 23 11.49 11.04 -17.82
N LYS A 24 11.32 11.88 -16.79
CA LYS A 24 10.34 12.99 -16.80
C LYS A 24 10.61 13.97 -17.95
N ASN A 25 9.55 14.67 -18.38
CA ASN A 25 9.67 15.77 -19.34
C ASN A 25 10.77 16.76 -18.90
N LYS A 26 11.63 17.19 -19.84
CA LYS A 26 12.75 18.14 -19.64
C LYS A 26 13.99 17.63 -18.90
N GLU A 27 14.21 16.32 -18.83
CA GLU A 27 15.54 15.79 -18.47
C GLU A 27 16.42 15.67 -19.71
N TYR A 28 17.67 16.11 -19.60
CA TYR A 28 18.56 16.19 -20.75
C TYR A 28 19.95 15.66 -20.43
N LYS A 29 20.60 15.08 -21.44
CA LYS A 29 21.96 14.56 -21.41
C LYS A 29 22.86 15.39 -22.32
N ASN A 30 24.06 15.73 -21.87
CA ASN A 30 25.08 16.36 -22.71
C ASN A 30 25.90 15.29 -23.46
N LEU A 31 25.88 15.32 -24.80
CA LEU A 31 26.58 14.34 -25.64
C LEU A 31 27.70 15.00 -26.46
N CYS A 32 28.80 14.26 -26.69
CA CYS A 32 29.82 14.62 -27.68
C CYS A 32 29.30 14.38 -29.10
N TYR A 33 30.10 14.73 -30.13
CA TYR A 33 29.68 14.64 -31.52
C TYR A 33 29.34 13.19 -31.94
N ASP A 34 30.20 12.23 -31.59
CA ASP A 34 30.02 10.83 -31.97
C ASP A 34 28.80 10.21 -31.26
N HIS A 35 28.67 10.46 -29.96
CA HIS A 35 27.51 9.99 -29.20
C HIS A 35 26.21 10.67 -29.61
N TYR A 36 26.25 11.92 -30.06
CA TYR A 36 25.08 12.59 -30.62
C TYR A 36 24.64 11.93 -31.93
N ASN A 37 25.57 11.58 -32.81
CA ASN A 37 25.26 10.89 -34.06
C ASN A 37 24.72 9.47 -33.84
N LEU A 38 25.23 8.74 -32.84
CA LEU A 38 24.67 7.46 -32.41
C LEU A 38 23.24 7.62 -31.88
N HIS A 39 23.03 8.60 -30.99
CA HIS A 39 21.70 8.92 -30.45
C HIS A 39 20.69 9.28 -31.55
N LEU A 40 21.11 10.01 -32.59
CA LEU A 40 20.26 10.32 -33.75
C LEU A 40 19.92 9.08 -34.58
N LYS A 41 20.84 8.12 -34.73
CA LYS A 41 20.59 6.87 -35.45
C LYS A 41 19.56 5.99 -34.73
N GLU A 42 19.63 5.92 -33.40
CA GLU A 42 18.69 5.18 -32.56
C GLU A 42 17.31 5.86 -32.50
N ASN A 43 17.29 7.18 -32.44
CA ASN A 43 16.06 7.98 -32.32
C ASN A 43 15.65 8.59 -33.67
N LYS A 44 15.57 7.82 -34.75
CA LYS A 44 15.20 8.34 -36.09
C LYS A 44 13.81 9.00 -36.17
N ASN A 45 12.93 8.81 -35.18
CA ASN A 45 11.62 9.47 -35.06
C ASN A 45 11.62 10.50 -33.91
N ILE A 46 12.31 11.63 -34.11
CA ILE A 46 12.28 12.78 -33.17
C ILE A 46 11.23 13.82 -33.57
N CYS A 47 10.52 13.61 -34.67
CA CYS A 47 9.44 14.52 -35.08
C CYS A 47 8.28 14.48 -34.09
N CYS A 48 7.57 15.59 -34.01
CA CYS A 48 6.31 15.70 -33.32
C CYS A 48 5.30 14.74 -33.94
N ASP A 49 4.59 13.96 -33.12
CA ASP A 49 3.55 13.02 -33.57
C ASP A 49 2.26 13.73 -34.04
N TRP A 50 2.30 15.06 -34.20
CA TRP A 50 1.17 15.84 -34.68
C TRP A 50 1.20 15.89 -36.21
N GLU A 51 0.03 15.84 -36.84
CA GLU A 51 -0.08 15.85 -38.30
C GLU A 51 0.66 17.06 -38.91
N ASN A 52 1.53 16.79 -39.88
CA ASN A 52 2.30 17.79 -40.63
C ASN A 52 3.19 18.69 -39.74
N CYS A 53 3.78 18.14 -38.68
CA CYS A 53 4.72 18.87 -37.82
C CYS A 53 6.14 18.31 -37.90
N ASP A 54 7.05 19.06 -38.53
CA ASP A 54 8.48 18.73 -38.61
C ASP A 54 9.30 19.22 -37.41
N GLN A 55 8.64 19.72 -36.36
CA GLN A 55 9.31 20.17 -35.15
C GLN A 55 9.72 18.99 -34.28
N ILE A 56 10.73 19.22 -33.43
CA ILE A 56 11.24 18.20 -32.50
C ILE A 56 10.21 17.96 -31.39
N GLY A 57 9.82 16.70 -31.21
CA GLY A 57 8.94 16.22 -30.13
C GLY A 57 9.73 16.02 -28.83
N GLU A 58 9.66 17.00 -27.93
CA GLU A 58 10.33 16.99 -26.63
C GLU A 58 9.41 16.60 -25.44
N PHE A 59 8.09 16.64 -25.64
CA PHE A 59 7.13 16.47 -24.55
C PHE A 59 6.38 15.16 -24.68
N LYS A 60 6.47 14.32 -23.65
CA LYS A 60 5.76 13.05 -23.55
C LYS A 60 4.31 13.26 -23.13
N ALA A 61 3.38 12.64 -23.86
CA ALA A 61 1.96 12.61 -23.55
C ALA A 61 1.42 11.16 -23.60
N PRO A 62 0.45 10.79 -22.74
CA PRO A 62 -0.25 9.51 -22.85
C PRO A 62 -1.08 9.45 -24.14
N SER A 63 -1.32 8.25 -24.68
CA SER A 63 -2.28 8.02 -25.76
C SER A 63 -3.62 7.57 -25.17
N LYS A 64 -4.76 7.96 -25.79
CA LYS A 64 -6.09 7.50 -25.37
C LYS A 64 -6.34 6.03 -25.72
N ASN A 65 -5.82 5.58 -26.87
CA ASN A 65 -6.20 4.30 -27.48
C ASN A 65 -5.12 3.23 -27.38
N SER A 66 -3.94 3.58 -26.86
CA SER A 66 -2.80 2.66 -26.79
C SER A 66 -1.99 2.89 -25.52
N LEU A 67 -1.27 1.85 -25.10
CA LEU A 67 -0.31 1.91 -23.99
C LEU A 67 0.98 2.66 -24.36
N HIS A 68 1.09 3.16 -25.59
CA HIS A 68 2.26 3.89 -26.07
C HIS A 68 2.13 5.38 -25.76
N TYR A 69 3.27 6.02 -25.55
CA TYR A 69 3.34 7.47 -25.35
C TYR A 69 3.59 8.18 -26.69
N LEU A 70 2.96 9.35 -26.83
CA LEU A 70 3.15 10.26 -27.95
C LEU A 70 4.16 11.35 -27.55
N TRP A 71 4.88 11.89 -28.54
CA TRP A 71 5.88 12.94 -28.40
C TRP A 71 5.45 14.18 -29.18
N PHE A 72 5.28 15.30 -28.47
CA PHE A 72 4.85 16.57 -29.05
C PHE A 72 5.90 17.67 -28.88
N CYS A 73 5.84 18.68 -29.75
CA CYS A 73 6.53 19.94 -29.54
C CYS A 73 5.75 20.82 -28.52
N GLU A 74 6.34 21.91 -28.05
CA GLU A 74 5.74 22.78 -27.01
C GLU A 74 4.35 23.33 -27.38
N LYS A 75 4.13 23.65 -28.66
CA LYS A 75 2.83 24.13 -29.14
C LYS A 75 1.78 23.03 -29.06
N HIS A 76 2.09 21.87 -29.64
CA HIS A 76 1.12 20.78 -29.75
C HIS A 76 0.86 20.07 -28.42
N ILE A 77 1.82 20.00 -27.49
CA ILE A 77 1.54 19.47 -26.15
C ILE A 77 0.54 20.35 -25.41
N THR A 78 0.60 21.67 -25.61
CA THR A 78 -0.34 22.61 -24.99
C THR A 78 -1.75 22.39 -25.52
N ASP A 79 -1.89 22.22 -26.83
CA ASP A 79 -3.19 21.94 -27.46
C ASP A 79 -3.71 20.54 -27.13
N TYR A 80 -2.82 19.56 -26.99
CA TYR A 80 -3.14 18.21 -26.55
C TYR A 80 -3.69 18.21 -25.12
N ASN A 81 -2.97 18.83 -24.18
CA ASN A 81 -3.36 18.90 -22.77
C ASN A 81 -4.68 19.67 -22.57
N LYS A 82 -4.94 20.70 -23.38
CA LYS A 82 -6.24 21.41 -23.36
C LYS A 82 -7.41 20.51 -23.74
N LYS A 83 -7.20 19.55 -24.64
CA LYS A 83 -8.21 18.59 -25.09
C LYS A 83 -8.21 17.31 -24.25
N TRP A 84 -7.27 17.15 -23.33
CA TRP A 84 -7.13 15.96 -22.52
C TRP A 84 -8.13 16.01 -21.37
N ASP A 85 -9.04 15.04 -21.35
CA ASP A 85 -9.91 14.76 -20.24
C ASP A 85 -9.62 13.34 -19.76
N PHE A 86 -9.25 13.21 -18.50
CA PHE A 86 -8.93 11.92 -17.88
C PHE A 86 -10.19 11.09 -17.61
N PHE A 87 -11.32 11.74 -17.37
CA PHE A 87 -12.60 11.09 -17.06
C PHE A 87 -13.49 10.90 -18.30
N ASP A 88 -12.93 11.14 -19.49
CA ASP A 88 -13.61 10.94 -20.77
C ASP A 88 -14.09 9.48 -20.91
N GLY A 89 -15.40 9.28 -21.01
CA GLY A 89 -16.03 7.96 -21.08
C GLY A 89 -16.37 7.30 -19.74
N MET A 90 -16.05 7.92 -18.59
CA MET A 90 -16.53 7.46 -17.28
C MET A 90 -17.92 8.01 -16.97
N SER A 91 -18.73 7.18 -16.30
CA SER A 91 -19.99 7.60 -15.71
C SER A 91 -19.76 8.48 -14.47
N GLN A 92 -20.76 9.30 -14.12
CA GLN A 92 -20.72 10.14 -12.92
C GLN A 92 -20.42 9.33 -11.65
N THR A 93 -20.99 8.14 -11.53
CA THR A 93 -20.75 7.21 -10.41
C THR A 93 -19.32 6.70 -10.34
N GLU A 94 -18.67 6.45 -11.48
CA GLU A 94 -17.27 6.01 -11.52
C GLU A 94 -16.32 7.14 -11.13
N ILE A 95 -16.61 8.36 -11.57
CA ILE A 95 -15.88 9.57 -11.17
C ILE A 95 -15.98 9.77 -9.66
N GLU A 96 -17.19 9.66 -9.09
CA GLU A 96 -17.41 9.79 -7.64
C GLU A 96 -16.65 8.71 -6.86
N ASN A 97 -16.70 7.45 -7.31
CA ASN A 97 -15.94 6.36 -6.68
C ASN A 97 -14.43 6.61 -6.74
N PHE A 98 -13.92 7.09 -7.89
CA PHE A 98 -12.51 7.45 -8.02
C PHE A 98 -12.11 8.55 -7.03
N MET A 99 -12.94 9.58 -6.87
CA MET A 99 -12.74 10.63 -5.86
C MET A 99 -12.74 10.09 -4.43
N TYR A 100 -13.65 9.18 -4.09
CA TYR A 100 -13.67 8.53 -2.78
C TYR A 100 -12.41 7.70 -2.53
N ASP A 101 -11.94 6.97 -3.54
CA ASP A 101 -10.73 6.15 -3.44
C ASP A 101 -9.48 7.03 -3.31
N ASP A 102 -9.41 8.16 -4.00
CA ASP A 102 -8.30 9.13 -3.89
C ASP A 102 -8.09 9.61 -2.44
N ILE A 103 -9.18 9.85 -1.70
CA ILE A 103 -9.12 10.26 -0.28
C ILE A 103 -8.35 9.23 0.57
N VAL A 104 -8.49 7.95 0.25
CA VAL A 104 -7.83 6.84 0.96
C VAL A 104 -6.55 6.35 0.27
N GLY A 105 -6.13 7.03 -0.82
CA GLY A 105 -4.98 6.67 -1.64
C GLY A 105 -5.15 5.33 -2.37
N HIS A 106 -6.36 5.06 -2.87
CA HIS A 106 -6.80 3.82 -3.51
C HIS A 106 -6.52 2.55 -2.69
N ARG A 107 -6.43 2.68 -1.37
CA ARG A 107 -6.31 1.54 -0.47
C ARG A 107 -7.69 0.95 -0.27
N LYS A 108 -7.81 -0.37 -0.43
CA LYS A 108 -9.06 -1.10 -0.12
C LYS A 108 -9.40 -0.87 1.35
N THR A 109 -10.38 -0.01 1.62
CA THR A 109 -10.92 0.18 2.96
C THR A 109 -12.11 -0.75 3.14
N GLN A 110 -12.19 -1.39 4.30
CA GLN A 110 -13.29 -2.29 4.64
C GLN A 110 -14.09 -1.66 5.76
N LYS A 111 -15.42 -1.71 5.62
CA LYS A 111 -16.32 -1.40 6.74
C LYS A 111 -16.02 -2.40 7.86
N PHE A 112 -15.93 -1.90 9.09
CA PHE A 112 -15.79 -2.78 10.23
C PHE A 112 -17.09 -3.56 10.42
N GLY A 113 -17.00 -4.89 10.33
CA GLY A 113 -18.16 -5.79 10.22
C GLY A 113 -18.42 -6.32 8.81
N SER A 114 -17.67 -5.89 7.79
CA SER A 114 -17.62 -6.62 6.52
C SER A 114 -17.15 -8.05 6.77
N ARG A 115 -17.79 -9.02 6.12
CA ARG A 115 -17.51 -10.46 6.25
C ARG A 115 -16.12 -10.85 5.73
N ASP A 116 -15.29 -9.92 5.27
CA ASP A 116 -14.05 -10.25 4.60
C ASP A 116 -12.84 -10.34 5.55
N ASN A 117 -12.54 -11.59 5.89
CA ASN A 117 -11.22 -12.20 6.09
C ASN A 117 -10.36 -11.87 7.32
N PHE A 118 -10.20 -10.63 7.82
CA PHE A 118 -9.29 -10.43 8.99
C PHE A 118 -9.96 -10.84 10.32
N PHE A 119 -11.07 -10.18 10.67
CA PHE A 119 -11.81 -10.50 11.89
C PHE A 119 -12.50 -11.86 11.80
N GLN A 120 -13.06 -12.23 10.64
CA GLN A 120 -13.65 -13.55 10.46
C GLN A 120 -12.63 -14.67 10.62
N LYS A 121 -11.43 -14.57 10.03
CA LYS A 121 -10.37 -15.59 10.19
C LYS A 121 -9.83 -15.64 11.62
N LEU A 122 -9.68 -14.48 12.27
CA LEU A 122 -9.29 -14.43 13.68
C LEU A 122 -10.34 -15.10 14.57
N TRP A 123 -11.62 -14.86 14.32
CA TRP A 123 -12.72 -15.35 15.15
C TRP A 123 -13.05 -16.81 14.84
N SER A 124 -13.05 -17.22 13.56
CA SER A 124 -13.19 -18.63 13.15
C SER A 124 -12.06 -19.45 13.76
N ASN A 125 -10.81 -19.01 13.68
CA ASN A 125 -9.68 -19.76 14.25
C ASN A 125 -9.72 -19.79 15.78
N ALA A 126 -10.12 -18.69 16.45
CA ALA A 126 -10.22 -18.65 17.91
C ALA A 126 -11.37 -19.52 18.47
N ILE A 127 -12.42 -19.74 17.66
CA ILE A 127 -13.59 -20.59 17.96
C ILE A 127 -13.38 -22.03 17.47
N GLU A 128 -12.68 -22.31 16.37
CA GLU A 128 -12.39 -23.67 15.92
C GLU A 128 -11.32 -24.35 16.80
N ASP A 129 -10.39 -23.58 17.36
CA ASP A 129 -9.52 -23.99 18.49
C ASP A 129 -10.33 -24.36 19.77
N GLU A 130 -11.65 -24.19 19.80
CA GLU A 130 -12.52 -24.53 20.93
C GLU A 130 -12.80 -26.03 21.04
N LEU A 131 -12.85 -26.78 19.94
CA LEU A 131 -13.25 -28.20 19.98
C LEU A 131 -12.07 -29.17 20.10
N LEU A 132 -10.92 -28.83 19.55
CA LEU A 132 -9.74 -29.71 19.54
C LEU A 132 -8.88 -29.60 20.81
N ILE A 133 -9.00 -28.51 21.57
CA ILE A 133 -8.14 -28.20 22.72
C ILE A 133 -8.83 -28.56 24.05
N PHE A 134 -10.16 -28.50 24.12
CA PHE A 134 -10.96 -28.82 25.32
C PHE A 134 -10.75 -30.25 25.84
N SER A 135 -10.49 -31.20 24.94
CA SER A 135 -10.26 -32.61 25.25
C SER A 135 -8.82 -32.93 25.64
N LYS A 136 -7.83 -32.10 25.28
CA LYS A 136 -6.40 -32.34 25.57
C LYS A 136 -5.86 -31.61 26.80
N PHE A 137 -6.51 -30.54 27.26
CA PHE A 137 -5.95 -29.65 28.30
C PHE A 137 -6.32 -29.97 29.76
N LYS A 138 -7.12 -31.02 30.02
CA LYS A 138 -7.55 -31.32 31.40
C LYS A 138 -6.42 -31.85 32.32
N ASN A 139 -5.24 -32.15 31.78
CA ASN A 139 -4.16 -32.84 32.50
C ASN A 139 -2.83 -32.09 32.61
N ASN A 140 -2.79 -30.76 32.66
CA ASN A 140 -1.55 -30.07 33.06
C ASN A 140 -1.80 -28.82 33.90
N LEU A 141 -2.25 -29.06 35.13
CA LEU A 141 -2.07 -28.11 36.23
C LEU A 141 -0.62 -28.22 36.70
N ASN A 142 0.30 -27.50 36.04
CA ASN A 142 1.59 -27.21 36.65
C ASN A 142 2.05 -25.78 36.32
N LYS A 143 2.24 -25.04 37.42
CA LYS A 143 2.64 -23.65 37.52
C LYS A 143 4.00 -23.42 36.90
N ASN A 144 4.09 -22.53 35.92
CA ASN A 144 5.30 -21.76 35.66
C ASN A 144 4.89 -20.29 35.49
N LYS A 145 5.21 -19.49 36.52
CA LYS A 145 4.94 -18.06 36.56
C LYS A 145 5.89 -17.33 35.61
N SER A 146 5.43 -16.99 34.41
CA SER A 146 6.16 -16.07 33.51
C SER A 146 5.70 -14.64 33.79
N LYS A 147 6.64 -13.78 34.19
CA LYS A 147 6.39 -12.34 34.38
C LYS A 147 6.32 -11.68 33.01
N TYR A 148 5.10 -11.37 32.56
CA TYR A 148 4.79 -10.65 31.33
C TYR A 148 5.71 -9.43 31.12
N ASN A 149 6.15 -9.23 29.88
CA ASN A 149 6.93 -8.06 29.48
C ASN A 149 6.06 -6.78 29.56
N GLU A 150 6.67 -5.61 29.62
CA GLU A 150 5.98 -4.30 29.76
C GLU A 150 4.88 -4.10 28.70
N LYS A 151 5.17 -4.49 27.45
CA LYS A 151 4.19 -4.45 26.35
C LYS A 151 3.03 -5.42 26.57
N GLN A 152 3.28 -6.61 27.10
CA GLN A 152 2.23 -7.59 27.43
C GLN A 152 1.36 -7.10 28.60
N LEU A 153 1.94 -6.45 29.61
CA LEU A 153 1.19 -5.81 30.69
C LEU A 153 0.28 -4.70 30.18
N SER A 154 0.73 -3.91 29.20
CA SER A 154 -0.13 -2.89 28.58
C SER A 154 -1.31 -3.51 27.81
N ALA A 155 -1.10 -4.66 27.16
CA ALA A 155 -2.17 -5.40 26.48
C ALA A 155 -3.16 -6.01 27.47
N LEU A 156 -2.68 -6.56 28.59
CA LEU A 156 -3.53 -7.09 29.68
C LEU A 156 -4.39 -5.98 30.30
N LYS A 157 -3.82 -4.79 30.53
CA LYS A 157 -4.57 -3.61 31.00
C LYS A 157 -5.69 -3.22 30.04
N LYS A 158 -5.45 -3.25 28.72
CA LYS A 158 -6.50 -2.99 27.70
C LYS A 158 -7.67 -3.97 27.76
N MET A 159 -7.43 -5.19 28.26
CA MET A 159 -8.47 -6.22 28.46
C MET A 159 -9.03 -6.24 29.89
N ASN A 160 -8.63 -5.30 30.75
CA ASN A 160 -8.95 -5.27 32.19
C ASN A 160 -8.55 -6.57 32.91
N LEU A 161 -7.32 -7.04 32.68
CA LEU A 161 -6.76 -8.23 33.32
C LEU A 161 -5.55 -7.88 34.18
N ASP A 162 -5.39 -8.63 35.26
CA ASP A 162 -4.24 -8.55 36.16
C ASP A 162 -3.01 -9.28 35.59
N ALA A 163 -1.84 -8.97 36.14
CA ALA A 163 -0.55 -9.50 35.70
C ALA A 163 -0.31 -10.99 36.06
N ASP A 164 -1.18 -11.61 36.87
CA ASP A 164 -1.06 -13.02 37.32
C ASP A 164 -2.09 -13.95 36.65
N VAL A 165 -2.67 -13.52 35.52
CA VAL A 165 -3.72 -14.26 34.82
C VAL A 165 -3.11 -15.28 33.86
N ASP A 166 -3.60 -16.52 33.91
CA ASP A 166 -3.21 -17.60 32.98
C ASP A 166 -3.81 -17.38 31.58
N TRP A 167 -3.25 -18.05 30.56
CA TRP A 167 -3.76 -18.04 29.18
C TRP A 167 -5.26 -18.37 29.11
N PHE A 168 -5.73 -19.28 29.96
CA PHE A 168 -7.15 -19.60 30.06
C PHE A 168 -8.00 -18.38 30.48
N GLY A 169 -7.55 -17.62 31.49
CA GLY A 169 -8.25 -16.42 31.97
C GLY A 169 -8.24 -15.29 30.94
N ILE A 170 -7.13 -15.13 30.20
CA ILE A 170 -7.05 -14.17 29.08
C ILE A 170 -8.11 -14.50 28.02
N ARG A 171 -8.24 -15.78 27.66
CA ARG A 171 -9.21 -16.24 26.66
C ARG A 171 -10.66 -16.07 27.13
N GLU A 172 -10.96 -16.36 28.39
CA GLU A 172 -12.31 -16.20 28.94
C GLU A 172 -12.75 -14.74 28.95
N GLN A 173 -11.85 -13.84 29.37
CA GLN A 173 -12.12 -12.41 29.37
C GLN A 173 -12.30 -11.85 27.96
N PHE A 174 -11.48 -12.29 27.00
CA PHE A 174 -11.67 -11.94 25.60
C PHE A 174 -13.07 -12.30 25.10
N LYS A 175 -13.56 -13.52 25.40
CA LYS A 175 -14.93 -13.95 25.03
C LYS A 175 -16.01 -13.05 25.64
N LYS A 176 -15.87 -12.67 26.92
CA LYS A 176 -16.81 -11.76 27.59
C LYS A 176 -16.84 -10.38 26.91
N LEU A 177 -15.68 -9.84 26.58
CA LEU A 177 -15.56 -8.52 25.96
C LEU A 177 -16.07 -8.52 24.51
N VAL A 178 -15.79 -9.57 23.73
CA VAL A 178 -16.29 -9.70 22.35
C VAL A 178 -17.81 -9.76 22.33
N LYS A 179 -18.42 -10.57 23.21
CA LYS A 179 -19.89 -10.62 23.33
C LYS A 179 -20.47 -9.26 23.73
N LYS A 180 -19.83 -8.56 24.67
CA LYS A 180 -20.27 -7.25 25.14
C LYS A 180 -20.23 -6.18 24.05
N TYR A 181 -19.18 -6.16 23.24
CA TYR A 181 -18.94 -5.10 22.24
C TYR A 181 -19.24 -5.52 20.80
N HIS A 182 -19.94 -6.65 20.61
CA HIS A 182 -20.27 -7.15 19.28
C HIS A 182 -21.14 -6.16 18.50
N PRO A 183 -20.84 -5.85 17.21
CA PRO A 183 -21.63 -4.93 16.40
C PRO A 183 -23.12 -5.30 16.29
N ASP A 184 -23.45 -6.59 16.16
CA ASP A 184 -24.84 -7.07 16.09
C ASP A 184 -25.65 -6.77 17.36
N MET A 185 -25.02 -6.81 18.54
CA MET A 185 -25.70 -6.52 19.80
C MET A 185 -25.78 -5.02 20.10
N ASN A 186 -24.92 -4.22 19.45
CA ASN A 186 -24.74 -2.80 19.74
C ASN A 186 -25.09 -1.88 18.56
N SER A 187 -25.83 -2.41 17.58
CA SER A 187 -26.35 -1.67 16.42
C SER A 187 -25.29 -0.83 15.68
N GLY A 188 -24.04 -1.30 15.65
CA GLY A 188 -22.95 -0.61 14.96
C GLY A 188 -22.47 0.70 15.60
N ASN A 189 -22.61 0.88 16.92
CA ASN A 189 -22.04 2.04 17.61
C ASN A 189 -20.50 2.11 17.44
N LYS A 190 -20.03 3.22 16.87
CA LYS A 190 -18.61 3.48 16.56
C LYS A 190 -17.69 3.43 17.78
N GLU A 191 -18.16 3.81 18.97
CA GLU A 191 -17.31 3.76 20.18
C GLU A 191 -17.04 2.34 20.65
N TYR A 192 -18.04 1.44 20.54
CA TYR A 192 -17.87 0.03 20.89
C TYR A 192 -17.07 -0.71 19.82
N GLU A 193 -17.18 -0.25 18.57
CA GLU A 193 -16.34 -0.66 17.47
C GLU A 193 -14.85 -0.46 17.76
N GLU A 194 -14.48 0.76 18.15
CA GLU A 194 -13.11 1.14 18.46
C GLU A 194 -12.58 0.35 19.68
N LYS A 195 -13.39 0.19 20.72
CA LYS A 195 -13.02 -0.65 21.87
C LYS A 195 -12.79 -2.11 21.48
N LEU A 196 -13.64 -2.68 20.63
CA LEU A 196 -13.49 -4.05 20.16
C LEU A 196 -12.22 -4.24 19.30
N LYS A 197 -11.85 -3.24 18.49
CA LYS A 197 -10.57 -3.21 17.75
C LYS A 197 -9.40 -3.29 18.72
N ASP A 198 -9.36 -2.41 19.71
CA ASP A 198 -8.28 -2.35 20.69
C ASP A 198 -8.12 -3.66 21.47
N ILE A 199 -9.25 -4.26 21.88
CA ILE A 199 -9.28 -5.55 22.58
C ILE A 199 -8.77 -6.68 21.67
N THR A 200 -9.15 -6.69 20.39
CA THR A 200 -8.71 -7.72 19.44
C THR A 200 -7.21 -7.64 19.19
N ILE A 201 -6.67 -6.43 18.98
CA ILE A 201 -5.23 -6.20 18.78
C ILE A 201 -4.44 -6.64 20.02
N ALA A 202 -4.94 -6.31 21.22
CA ALA A 202 -4.33 -6.73 22.48
C ALA A 202 -4.30 -8.26 22.60
N TYR A 203 -5.41 -8.93 22.30
CA TYR A 203 -5.49 -10.40 22.35
C TYR A 203 -4.57 -11.08 21.34
N THR A 204 -4.52 -10.60 20.08
CA THR A 204 -3.64 -11.18 19.06
C THR A 204 -2.17 -11.04 19.45
N TYR A 205 -1.79 -9.90 20.01
CA TYR A 205 -0.43 -9.68 20.50
C TYR A 205 -0.07 -10.63 21.65
N LEU A 206 -0.98 -10.83 22.60
CA LEU A 206 -0.78 -11.80 23.69
C LEU A 206 -0.69 -13.23 23.13
N LYS A 207 -1.53 -13.61 22.16
CA LYS A 207 -1.49 -14.94 21.54
C LYS A 207 -0.14 -15.22 20.89
N THR A 208 0.32 -14.35 19.99
CA THR A 208 1.56 -14.56 19.25
C THR A 208 2.78 -14.59 20.17
N THR A 209 2.85 -13.66 21.13
CA THR A 209 4.00 -13.60 22.05
C THR A 209 4.07 -14.80 22.98
N ILE A 210 2.94 -15.35 23.41
CA ILE A 210 2.90 -16.57 24.24
C ILE A 210 3.24 -17.81 23.40
N GLU A 211 2.79 -17.89 22.15
CA GLU A 211 3.17 -18.96 21.21
C GLU A 211 4.67 -18.93 20.88
N GLU A 212 5.25 -17.76 20.64
CA GLU A 212 6.70 -17.57 20.44
C GLU A 212 7.50 -18.01 21.66
N GLN A 213 7.07 -17.66 22.89
CA GLN A 213 7.72 -18.10 24.13
C GLN A 213 7.70 -19.62 24.30
N LYS A 214 6.65 -20.30 23.82
CA LYS A 214 6.55 -21.78 23.87
C LYS A 214 7.42 -22.48 22.83
N ASN A 215 7.70 -21.83 21.70
CA ASN A 215 8.53 -22.41 20.63
C ASN A 215 10.03 -22.26 20.87
N ILE A 216 10.42 -21.36 21.79
CA ILE A 216 11.83 -21.09 22.16
C ILE A 216 12.26 -21.93 23.38
N ALA A 217 11.30 -22.47 24.14
CA ALA A 217 11.51 -23.33 25.32
C ALA A 217 11.48 -24.81 24.94
#